data_AF-A0A1H9NQ81-F1
#
_entry.id   AF-A0A1H9NQ81-F1
#
_cell.length_a   1.000
_cell.length_b   1.000
_cell.length_c   1.000
_cell.angle_alpha   90.00
_cell.angle_beta   90.00
_cell.angle_gamma   90.00
#
_symmetry.space_group_name_H-M   'P 1'
#
loop_
_entity.id
_entity.type
_entity.pdbx_description
1 polymer ?
#
loop_
_entity_poly.entity_id
_entity_poly.type
_entity_poly.pdbx_seq_one_letter_code
_entity_poly.pdbx_strand_id
1 'polypeptide(L)'
;MKLATKQIIDKLETLPENMINEVEDFIDFLKAKHVKKPYITTPSAVQHLEEPKSLYGAAKGTILYIADDFNEPLDDLKDYM
;
A
#
# COMPACT_ATOMS: atom_id res chain seq x y z
N MET A 1 -13.28 33.77 5.02
CA MET A 1 -12.45 32.77 5.74
C MET A 1 -13.38 31.97 6.64
N LYS A 2 -13.47 30.63 6.51
CA LYS A 2 -14.45 29.84 7.30
C LYS A 2 -14.07 29.90 8.78
N LEU A 3 -15.02 30.09 9.69
CA LEU A 3 -14.76 30.14 11.15
C LEU A 3 -13.93 28.93 11.65
N ALA A 4 -14.17 27.77 11.05
CA ALA A 4 -13.43 26.54 11.32
C ALA A 4 -11.91 26.65 11.10
N THR A 5 -11.43 27.48 10.16
CA THR A 5 -9.99 27.58 9.89
C THR A 5 -9.24 28.29 11.00
N LYS A 6 -9.87 29.23 11.72
CA LYS A 6 -9.23 29.91 12.85
C LYS A 6 -9.03 28.96 14.03
N GLN A 7 -10.04 28.17 14.37
CA GLN A 7 -9.98 27.19 15.45
C GLN A 7 -8.98 26.05 15.21
N ILE A 8 -8.62 25.77 13.96
CA ILE A 8 -7.63 24.75 13.61
C ILE A 8 -6.21 25.26 13.81
N ILE A 9 -5.95 26.53 13.48
CA ILE A 9 -4.64 27.17 13.67
C ILE A 9 -4.31 27.27 15.16
N ASP A 10 -5.25 27.76 15.97
CA ASP A 10 -5.07 27.87 17.43
C ASP A 10 -4.78 26.51 18.08
N LYS A 11 -5.38 25.43 17.56
CA LYS A 11 -5.10 24.06 18.03
C LYS A 11 -3.70 23.60 17.61
N LEU A 12 -3.31 23.81 16.35
CA LEU A 12 -1.98 23.46 15.84
C LEU A 12 -0.84 24.09 16.65
N GLU A 13 -1.00 25.34 17.09
CA GLU A 13 0.01 26.04 17.90
C GLU A 13 0.17 25.47 19.31
N THR A 14 -0.82 24.74 19.82
CA THR A 14 -0.77 24.11 21.16
C THR A 14 -0.24 22.68 21.14
N LEU A 15 -0.02 22.09 19.97
CA LEU A 15 0.47 20.72 19.85
C LEU A 15 2.00 20.64 19.94
N PRO A 16 2.54 19.58 20.56
CA PRO A 16 3.97 19.31 20.56
C PRO A 16 4.46 18.87 19.17
N GLU A 17 5.73 19.17 18.87
CA GLU A 17 6.33 19.04 17.54
C GLU A 17 6.24 17.62 16.95
N ASN A 18 6.26 16.59 17.81
CA ASN A 18 6.11 15.20 17.39
C ASN A 18 4.72 14.85 16.85
N MET A 19 3.68 15.56 17.27
CA MET A 19 2.29 15.35 16.83
C MET A 19 1.94 16.16 15.58
N ILE A 20 2.74 17.19 15.23
CA ILE A 20 2.54 17.98 14.02
C ILE A 20 2.70 17.10 12.77
N ASN A 21 3.68 16.18 12.78
CA ASN A 21 3.91 15.23 11.68
C ASN A 21 2.69 14.32 11.46
N GLU A 22 2.07 13.82 12.53
CA GLU A 22 0.87 12.98 12.42
C GLU A 22 -0.33 13.77 11.89
N VAL A 23 -0.43 15.05 12.24
CA VAL A 23 -1.46 15.95 11.70
C VAL A 23 -1.22 16.22 10.21
N GLU A 24 0.02 16.40 9.78
CA GLU A 24 0.39 16.55 8.37
C GLU A 24 0.02 15.30 7.56
N ASP A 25 0.40 14.12 8.04
CA ASP A 25 0.06 12.82 7.44
C ASP A 25 -1.47 12.64 7.34
N PHE A 26 -2.22 13.05 8.37
CA PHE A 26 -3.67 12.95 8.36
C PHE A 26 -4.32 13.93 7.37
N ILE A 27 -3.77 15.13 7.22
CA ILE A 27 -4.22 16.10 6.22
C ILE A 27 -4.01 15.53 4.81
N ASP A 28 -2.85 14.93 4.55
CA ASP A 28 -2.55 14.32 3.26
C ASP A 28 -3.40 13.07 2.99
N PHE A 29 -3.68 12.27 4.01
CA PHE A 29 -4.67 11.20 3.96
C PHE A 29 -6.06 11.72 3.57
N LEU A 30 -6.53 12.81 4.19
CA LEU A 30 -7.84 13.41 3.87
C LEU A 30 -7.87 13.95 2.44
N LYS A 31 -6.81 14.60 1.97
CA LYS A 31 -6.71 15.05 0.57
C LYS A 31 -6.79 13.86 -0.38
N ALA A 32 -6.01 12.80 -0.15
CA ALA A 32 -6.04 11.59 -0.98
C ALA A 32 -7.43 10.91 -0.97
N LYS A 33 -8.09 10.87 0.19
CA LYS A 33 -9.44 10.31 0.35
C LYS A 33 -10.49 11.08 -0.47
N HIS A 34 -10.42 12.41 -0.50
CA HIS A 34 -11.34 13.24 -1.27
C HIS A 34 -11.03 13.30 -2.77
N VAL A 35 -9.79 12.99 -3.18
CA VAL A 35 -9.38 12.88 -4.60
C VAL A 35 -9.82 11.54 -5.22
N LYS A 36 -10.17 10.52 -4.42
CA LYS A 36 -10.84 9.31 -4.91
C LYS A 36 -12.28 9.59 -5.32
N LYS A 37 -12.45 10.24 -6.48
CA LYS A 37 -13.69 10.14 -7.27
C LYS A 37 -13.90 8.67 -7.67
N PRO A 38 -15.16 8.20 -7.69
CA PRO A 38 -15.49 6.86 -8.14
C PRO A 38 -15.02 6.70 -9.59
N TYR A 39 -14.15 5.72 -9.86
CA TYR A 39 -14.00 5.04 -11.16
C TYR A 39 -14.59 5.82 -12.36
N ILE A 40 -13.94 6.92 -12.76
CA ILE A 40 -14.30 7.62 -14.00
C ILE A 40 -13.45 7.03 -15.12
N THR A 41 -14.12 6.21 -15.90
CA THR A 41 -13.85 5.91 -17.31
C THR A 41 -13.62 7.20 -18.10
N THR A 42 -12.38 7.65 -18.27
CA THR A 42 -11.98 8.57 -19.35
C THR A 42 -10.55 8.25 -19.82
N PRO A 43 -10.30 8.08 -21.13
CA PRO A 43 -9.07 7.51 -21.68
C PRO A 43 -7.97 8.54 -21.96
N SER A 44 -7.77 9.54 -21.10
CA SER A 44 -6.74 10.55 -21.33
C SER A 44 -6.26 11.15 -20.01
N ALA A 45 -4.95 11.06 -19.75
CA ALA A 45 -4.24 11.52 -18.55
C ALA A 45 -4.15 10.53 -17.35
N VAL A 46 -4.15 9.23 -17.61
CA VAL A 46 -3.62 8.25 -16.65
C VAL A 46 -2.11 8.22 -16.86
N GLN A 47 -1.33 8.73 -15.91
CA GLN A 47 0.05 8.27 -15.78
C GLN A 47 -0.05 6.75 -15.70
N HIS A 48 0.45 6.04 -16.72
CA HIS A 48 0.44 4.59 -16.82
C HIS A 48 1.15 3.98 -15.60
N LEU A 49 0.48 3.89 -14.46
CA LEU A 49 0.71 2.83 -13.52
C LEU A 49 0.09 1.62 -14.21
N GLU A 50 0.89 0.94 -15.04
CA GLU A 50 0.50 -0.36 -15.56
C GLU A 50 0.04 -1.18 -14.36
N GLU A 51 -1.23 -1.61 -14.35
CA GLU A 51 -1.66 -2.64 -13.44
C GLU A 51 -0.62 -3.77 -13.55
N PRO A 52 -0.04 -4.22 -12.44
CA PRO A 52 1.02 -5.22 -12.51
C PRO A 52 0.47 -6.40 -13.31
N LYS A 53 1.03 -6.62 -14.51
CA LYS A 53 0.61 -7.68 -15.42
C LYS A 53 0.50 -8.94 -14.58
N SER A 54 -0.69 -9.49 -14.49
CA SER A 54 -1.04 -10.69 -13.74
C SER A 54 0.14 -11.69 -13.78
N LEU A 55 0.99 -11.69 -12.74
CA LEU A 55 2.26 -12.42 -12.73
C LEU A 55 2.06 -13.91 -12.43
N TYR A 56 0.82 -14.39 -12.41
CA TYR A 56 0.51 -15.78 -12.12
C TYR A 56 1.17 -16.68 -13.16
N GLY A 57 2.02 -17.58 -12.69
CA GLY A 57 2.77 -18.49 -13.56
C GLY A 57 3.93 -17.84 -14.32
N ALA A 58 4.31 -16.58 -14.05
CA ALA A 58 5.46 -15.94 -14.69
C ALA A 58 6.78 -16.68 -14.48
N ALA A 59 6.88 -17.43 -13.37
CA ALA A 59 8.02 -18.29 -13.06
C ALA A 59 7.84 -19.75 -13.54
N LYS A 60 6.80 -20.08 -14.33
CA LYS A 60 6.60 -21.45 -14.82
C LYS A 60 7.76 -21.85 -15.73
N GLY A 61 8.49 -22.89 -15.34
CA GLY A 61 9.63 -23.40 -16.12
C GLY A 61 10.95 -22.65 -15.87
N THR A 62 11.03 -21.74 -14.90
CA THR A 62 12.31 -21.12 -14.50
C THR A 62 13.14 -22.01 -13.58
N ILE A 63 12.50 -22.96 -12.90
CA ILE A 63 13.19 -23.98 -12.11
C ILE A 63 13.70 -25.05 -13.08
N LEU A 64 15.02 -25.04 -13.33
CA LEU A 64 15.69 -25.96 -14.27
C LEU A 64 16.15 -27.26 -13.62
N TYR A 65 16.24 -27.30 -12.29
CA TYR A 65 16.70 -28.45 -11.53
C TYR A 65 15.91 -28.54 -10.22
N ILE A 66 15.45 -29.74 -9.92
CA ILE A 66 14.82 -30.13 -8.66
C ILE A 66 15.56 -31.39 -8.22
N ALA A 67 15.93 -31.47 -6.95
CA ALA A 67 16.60 -32.66 -6.43
C ALA A 67 15.65 -33.87 -6.44
N ASP A 68 16.20 -35.07 -6.63
CA ASP A 68 15.42 -36.31 -6.76
C ASP A 68 14.62 -36.63 -5.48
N ASP A 69 15.07 -36.13 -4.33
CA ASP A 69 14.51 -36.29 -3.00
C ASP A 69 13.54 -35.16 -2.59
N PHE A 70 13.16 -34.24 -3.48
CA PHE A 70 12.31 -33.08 -3.14
C PHE A 70 10.97 -33.44 -2.48
N ASN A 71 10.41 -34.61 -2.82
CA ASN A 71 9.16 -35.08 -2.25
C ASN A 71 9.34 -35.89 -0.95
N GLU A 72 10.58 -36.14 -0.53
CA GLU A 72 10.84 -36.87 0.70
C GLU A 72 10.53 -35.99 1.93
N PRO A 73 9.98 -36.56 3.02
CA PRO A 73 9.72 -35.81 4.24
C PRO A 73 11.01 -35.24 4.83
N LEU A 74 11.00 -33.95 5.16
CA LEU A 74 12.08 -33.34 5.92
C LEU A 74 12.16 -34.00 7.30
N ASP A 75 13.36 -34.43 7.70
CA ASP A 75 13.59 -35.12 8.98
C ASP A 75 13.01 -34.34 10.16
N ASP A 76 13.20 -33.03 10.19
CA ASP A 76 12.70 -32.13 11.25
C ASP A 76 11.18 -31.97 11.27
N LEU A 77 10.49 -32.36 10.19
CA LEU A 77 9.04 -32.25 10.04
C LEU A 77 8.32 -33.60 10.20
N LYS A 78 9.06 -34.71 10.34
CA LYS A 78 8.50 -36.06 10.52
C LYS A 78 7.60 -36.18 11.75
N ASP A 79 7.91 -35.45 12.80
CA ASP A 79 7.13 -35.47 14.05
C ASP A 79 5.82 -34.66 13.96
N TYR A 80 5.59 -33.92 12.86
CA TYR A 80 4.44 -33.04 12.65
C TYR A 80 3.47 -33.49 11.55
N MET A 81 3.84 -34.50 10.74
CA MET A 81 3.01 -35.07 9.66
C MET A 81 2.43 -36.42 10.07
#